data_AF-A0AAW5EK62-F1
#
_entry.id   AF-A0AAW5EK62-F1
#
_cell.length_a   1.000
_cell.length_b   1.000
_cell.length_c   1.000
_cell.angle_alpha   90.00
_cell.angle_beta   90.00
_cell.angle_gamma   90.00
#
_symmetry.space_group_name_H-M   'P 1'
#
loop_
_entity.id
_entity.type
_entity.pdbx_description
1 polymer ?
#
loop_
_entity_poly.entity_id
_entity_poly.type
_entity_poly.pdbx_seq_one_letter_code
_entity_poly.pdbx_strand_id
1 'polypeptide(L)'
;VKIDAKDIKTSLINADTIDLKASGKVTNEGLYKGKQIQINANNFENAKQTNLSQETKDIFKINQENSSIFADSLTLNTLDKTSNFGFINALNDIKVGTNSFDNQGEISANKDISLMLNDDAFINNGKILSQNDIQIQANKDLTLNHGNLYAQNLLHIKSLNDLNINSKLENTSSIELDAKNIYVKNLVASGKELNLHADENLVNDAYLFSNGDLRAQATTLTNNSTFN
;
A
#
# COMPACT_ATOMS: atom_id res chain seq x y z
N VAL A 1 21.88 10.18 -8.12
CA VAL A 1 22.18 8.90 -8.80
C VAL A 1 21.12 8.66 -9.85
N LYS A 2 21.54 8.36 -11.08
CA LYS A 2 20.63 7.98 -12.17
C LYS A 2 21.21 6.74 -12.83
N ILE A 3 20.41 5.66 -12.90
CA ILE A 3 20.83 4.37 -13.45
C ILE A 3 19.77 3.92 -14.44
N ASP A 4 20.22 3.51 -15.63
CA ASP A 4 19.40 2.91 -16.67
C ASP A 4 20.04 1.57 -17.07
N ALA A 5 19.31 0.48 -16.89
CA ALA A 5 19.80 -0.87 -17.17
C ALA A 5 18.64 -1.82 -17.51
N LYS A 6 18.96 -3.03 -17.96
CA LYS A 6 17.94 -4.08 -18.09
C LYS A 6 17.42 -4.50 -16.71
N ASP A 7 18.33 -4.87 -15.83
CA ASP A 7 18.05 -5.28 -14.45
C ASP A 7 19.00 -4.51 -13.52
N ILE A 8 18.49 -4.06 -12.37
CA ILE A 8 19.26 -3.34 -11.35
C ILE A 8 19.17 -4.14 -10.06
N LYS A 9 20.31 -4.58 -9.54
CA LYS A 9 20.41 -5.21 -8.23
C LYS A 9 21.51 -4.50 -7.45
N THR A 10 21.15 -3.84 -6.36
CA THR A 10 22.11 -3.07 -5.57
C THR A 10 21.85 -3.21 -4.08
N SER A 11 22.94 -3.16 -3.31
CA SER A 11 22.89 -3.30 -1.86
C SER A 11 22.92 -1.95 -1.13
N LEU A 12 23.49 -0.90 -1.72
CA LEU A 12 23.54 0.41 -1.09
C LEU A 12 23.47 1.52 -2.15
N ILE A 13 22.51 2.42 -1.99
CA ILE A 13 22.49 3.70 -2.69
C ILE A 13 22.19 4.79 -1.66
N ASN A 14 23.12 5.74 -1.49
CA ASN A 14 22.94 6.88 -0.61
C ASN A 14 23.18 8.17 -1.39
N ALA A 15 22.10 8.85 -1.78
CA ALA A 15 22.16 10.09 -2.57
C ALA A 15 20.87 10.90 -2.43
N ASP A 16 20.96 12.23 -2.48
CA ASP A 16 19.79 13.13 -2.40
C ASP A 16 18.67 12.76 -3.40
N THR A 17 19.05 12.40 -4.64
CA THR A 17 18.11 11.93 -5.65
C THR A 17 18.55 10.58 -6.18
N ILE A 18 17.63 9.62 -6.27
CA ILE A 18 17.83 8.28 -6.82
C ILE A 18 16.76 8.07 -7.90
N ASP A 19 17.18 7.99 -9.18
CA ASP A 19 16.32 7.66 -10.33
C ASP A 19 16.80 6.34 -10.94
N LEU A 20 16.03 5.27 -10.73
CA LEU A 20 16.33 3.94 -11.25
C LEU A 20 15.34 3.58 -12.35
N LYS A 21 15.87 3.22 -13.52
CA LYS A 21 15.08 2.75 -14.67
C LYS A 21 15.55 1.37 -15.07
N ALA A 22 14.65 0.40 -15.00
CA ALA A 22 14.90 -0.96 -15.44
C ALA A 22 13.82 -1.43 -16.42
N SER A 23 14.18 -1.99 -17.56
CA SER A 23 13.18 -2.67 -18.40
C SER A 23 12.71 -3.99 -17.79
N GLY A 24 13.50 -4.56 -16.87
CA GLY A 24 13.23 -5.78 -16.12
C GLY A 24 13.01 -5.48 -14.64
N LYS A 25 13.87 -6.01 -13.77
CA LYS A 25 13.68 -5.95 -12.31
C LYS A 25 14.63 -4.97 -11.63
N VAL A 26 14.12 -4.24 -10.64
CA VAL A 26 14.92 -3.55 -9.61
C VAL A 26 14.81 -4.31 -8.30
N THR A 27 15.94 -4.75 -7.75
CA THR A 27 16.01 -5.38 -6.43
C THR A 27 16.88 -4.51 -5.51
N ASN A 28 16.28 -4.00 -4.44
CA ASN A 28 17.03 -3.46 -3.29
C ASN A 28 17.38 -4.63 -2.37
N GLU A 29 18.68 -4.94 -2.25
CA GLU A 29 19.21 -5.95 -1.32
C GLU A 29 19.95 -5.32 -0.14
N GLY A 30 19.62 -4.08 0.23
CA GLY A 30 20.21 -3.47 1.41
C GLY A 30 19.53 -2.17 1.74
N LEU A 31 20.21 -1.04 1.53
CA LEU A 31 19.74 0.27 1.96
C LEU A 31 19.68 1.26 0.81
N TYR A 32 18.50 1.80 0.51
CA TYR A 32 18.36 3.03 -0.26
C TYR A 32 18.05 4.18 0.68
N LYS A 33 18.86 5.24 0.63
CA LYS A 33 18.66 6.48 1.38
C LYS A 33 18.75 7.68 0.45
N GLY A 34 17.71 8.50 0.43
CA GLY A 34 17.72 9.73 -0.36
C GLY A 34 16.60 10.66 0.03
N LYS A 35 16.55 11.86 -0.55
CA LYS A 35 15.39 12.75 -0.40
C LYS A 35 14.31 12.32 -1.37
N GLN A 36 14.66 12.17 -2.64
CA GLN A 36 13.72 11.81 -3.69
C GLN A 36 14.15 10.50 -4.32
N ILE A 37 13.32 9.46 -4.20
CA ILE A 37 13.57 8.16 -4.80
C ILE A 37 12.46 7.87 -5.80
N GLN A 38 12.86 7.65 -7.05
CA GLN A 38 11.97 7.22 -8.13
C GLN A 38 12.51 5.92 -8.73
N ILE A 39 11.63 4.93 -8.84
CA ILE A 39 11.95 3.64 -9.45
C ILE A 39 10.90 3.37 -10.53
N ASN A 40 11.35 3.19 -11.76
CA ASN A 40 10.51 2.76 -12.88
C ASN A 40 11.04 1.40 -13.36
N ALA A 41 10.22 0.35 -13.26
CA ALA A 41 10.66 -1.01 -13.57
C ALA A 41 9.53 -1.87 -14.16
N ASN A 42 9.84 -3.04 -14.71
CA ASN A 42 8.80 -4.07 -14.85
C ASN A 42 8.42 -4.61 -13.46
N ASN A 43 9.43 -4.97 -12.68
CA ASN A 43 9.26 -5.51 -11.32
C ASN A 43 10.13 -4.75 -10.31
N PHE A 44 9.63 -4.55 -9.10
CA PHE A 44 10.40 -4.03 -7.98
C PHE A 44 10.32 -4.97 -6.77
N GLU A 45 11.45 -5.18 -6.11
CA GLU A 45 11.53 -5.91 -4.85
C GLU A 45 12.38 -5.17 -3.82
N ASN A 46 11.80 -4.88 -2.66
CA ASN A 46 12.54 -4.57 -1.45
C ASN A 46 12.79 -5.89 -0.69
N ALA A 47 14.01 -6.42 -0.81
CA ALA A 47 14.29 -7.84 -0.56
C ALA A 47 14.19 -8.23 0.92
N LYS A 48 13.85 -9.51 1.15
CA LYS A 48 13.71 -10.12 2.47
C LYS A 48 15.03 -10.19 3.24
N GLN A 49 16.17 -10.17 2.58
CA GLN A 49 17.47 -10.24 3.23
C GLN A 49 18.42 -9.21 2.62
N THR A 50 19.25 -8.60 3.47
CA THR A 50 20.33 -7.74 3.01
C THR A 50 21.52 -8.56 2.51
N ASN A 51 22.17 -8.05 1.47
CA ASN A 51 23.39 -8.58 0.87
C ASN A 51 24.47 -7.49 0.94
N LEU A 52 24.88 -7.16 2.16
CA LEU A 52 25.86 -6.12 2.49
C LEU A 52 27.14 -6.74 3.04
N SER A 53 28.29 -6.24 2.59
CA SER A 53 29.57 -6.60 3.20
C SER A 53 29.65 -6.09 4.64
N GLN A 54 30.46 -6.74 5.49
CA GLN A 54 30.67 -6.27 6.86
C GLN A 54 31.22 -4.84 6.89
N GLU A 55 32.16 -4.51 6.01
CA GLU A 55 32.71 -3.17 5.87
C GLU A 55 31.61 -2.13 5.56
N THR A 56 30.69 -2.45 4.64
CA THR A 56 29.56 -1.56 4.33
C THR A 56 28.64 -1.38 5.53
N LYS A 57 28.36 -2.45 6.28
CA LYS A 57 27.56 -2.39 7.50
C LYS A 57 28.21 -1.49 8.55
N ASP A 58 29.53 -1.59 8.71
CA ASP A 58 30.29 -0.81 9.69
C ASP A 58 30.34 0.68 9.32
N ILE A 59 30.63 1.00 8.06
CA ILE A 59 30.71 2.40 7.56
C ILE A 59 29.35 3.09 7.67
N PHE A 60 28.28 2.43 7.24
CA PHE A 60 26.95 3.02 7.17
C PHE A 60 26.08 2.71 8.40
N LYS A 61 26.65 2.02 9.40
CA LYS A 61 25.99 1.61 10.65
C LYS A 61 24.66 0.88 10.40
N ILE A 62 24.67 -0.02 9.43
CA ILE A 62 23.52 -0.82 9.01
C ILE A 62 23.49 -2.11 9.82
N ASN A 63 22.46 -2.29 10.64
CA ASN A 63 22.24 -3.51 11.43
C ASN A 63 20.97 -4.26 11.04
N GLN A 64 20.26 -3.83 9.99
CA GLN A 64 19.00 -4.44 9.57
C GLN A 64 19.22 -5.75 8.80
N GLU A 65 18.37 -6.73 9.08
CA GLU A 65 18.37 -8.03 8.38
C GLU A 65 17.62 -7.97 7.05
N ASN A 66 16.56 -7.16 6.96
CA ASN A 66 15.77 -6.95 5.74
C ASN A 66 16.20 -5.66 5.03
N SER A 67 15.90 -5.58 3.73
CA SER A 67 16.20 -4.39 2.94
C SER A 67 15.33 -3.21 3.35
N SER A 68 15.89 -2.02 3.30
CA SER A 68 15.29 -0.78 3.78
C SER A 68 15.35 0.34 2.75
N ILE A 69 14.28 1.13 2.67
CA ILE A 69 14.22 2.38 1.93
C ILE A 69 13.86 3.50 2.90
N PHE A 70 14.68 4.56 2.93
CA PHE A 70 14.38 5.81 3.63
C PHE A 70 14.40 6.96 2.63
N ALA A 71 13.26 7.62 2.47
CA ALA A 71 13.08 8.73 1.53
C ALA A 71 12.48 9.97 2.21
N ASP A 72 12.65 11.16 1.62
CA ASP A 72 11.69 12.23 1.88
C ASP A 72 10.41 11.95 1.08
N SER A 73 10.52 11.47 -0.16
CA SER A 73 9.38 11.01 -0.97
C SER A 73 9.79 9.85 -1.86
N LEU A 74 8.87 8.89 -2.02
CA LEU A 74 9.09 7.68 -2.81
C LEU A 74 8.04 7.56 -3.91
N THR A 75 8.48 7.30 -5.13
CA THR A 75 7.61 6.91 -6.24
C THR A 75 8.09 5.58 -6.83
N LEU A 76 7.23 4.57 -6.82
CA LEU A 76 7.44 3.27 -7.45
C LEU A 76 6.44 3.12 -8.60
N ASN A 77 6.94 3.02 -9.83
CA ASN A 77 6.13 2.70 -10.99
C ASN A 77 6.60 1.36 -11.56
N THR A 78 5.84 0.30 -11.29
CA THR A 78 6.11 -1.03 -11.83
C THR A 78 5.04 -1.42 -12.84
N LEU A 79 5.45 -2.03 -13.95
CA LEU A 79 4.49 -2.52 -14.95
C LEU A 79 3.79 -3.80 -14.52
N ASP A 80 4.45 -4.63 -13.70
CA ASP A 80 3.96 -5.96 -13.33
C ASP A 80 3.78 -6.05 -11.80
N LYS A 81 4.88 -6.23 -11.04
CA LYS A 81 4.79 -6.46 -9.60
C LYS A 81 5.67 -5.52 -8.77
N THR A 82 5.11 -5.02 -7.67
CA THR A 82 5.82 -4.40 -6.55
C THR A 82 5.73 -5.31 -5.33
N SER A 83 6.89 -5.75 -4.83
CA SER A 83 7.00 -6.57 -3.63
C SER A 83 7.78 -5.85 -2.53
N ASN A 84 7.24 -5.81 -1.33
CA ASN A 84 7.95 -5.35 -0.14
C ASN A 84 8.04 -6.45 0.91
N PHE A 85 9.26 -6.92 1.18
CA PHE A 85 9.54 -7.87 2.27
C PHE A 85 10.31 -7.24 3.43
N GLY A 86 10.69 -5.97 3.29
CA GLY A 86 11.48 -5.24 4.28
C GLY A 86 10.77 -3.98 4.76
N PHE A 87 11.53 -2.92 4.95
CA PHE A 87 11.03 -1.66 5.49
C PHE A 87 11.07 -0.55 4.43
N ILE A 88 9.96 0.17 4.27
CA ILE A 88 9.88 1.37 3.44
C ILE A 88 9.36 2.50 4.33
N ASN A 89 10.10 3.59 4.42
CA ASN A 89 9.72 4.77 5.17
C ASN A 89 9.96 6.05 4.38
N ALA A 90 8.95 6.93 4.33
CA ALA A 90 9.04 8.24 3.74
C ALA A 90 8.63 9.36 4.71
N LEU A 91 9.38 10.47 4.72
CA LEU A 91 9.04 11.67 5.50
C LEU A 91 7.90 12.50 4.92
N ASN A 92 7.54 12.29 3.66
CA ASN A 92 6.37 12.85 2.99
C ASN A 92 5.56 11.71 2.39
N ASP A 93 5.35 11.72 1.08
CA ASP A 93 4.42 10.81 0.41
C ASP A 93 5.12 9.57 -0.15
N ILE A 94 4.37 8.47 -0.19
CA ILE A 94 4.68 7.28 -0.97
C ILE A 94 3.63 7.12 -2.06
N LYS A 95 4.08 6.98 -3.31
CA LYS A 95 3.22 6.70 -4.46
C LYS A 95 3.66 5.39 -5.11
N VAL A 96 2.74 4.47 -5.30
CA VAL A 96 2.98 3.18 -5.95
C VAL A 96 1.96 2.98 -7.06
N GLY A 97 2.44 2.83 -8.30
CA GLY A 97 1.65 2.35 -9.43
C GLY A 97 2.14 0.97 -9.83
N THR A 98 1.26 -0.04 -9.83
CA THR A 98 1.62 -1.42 -10.16
C THR A 98 0.42 -2.21 -10.70
N ASN A 99 0.64 -3.36 -11.34
CA ASN A 99 -0.47 -4.29 -11.61
C ASN A 99 -0.74 -5.16 -10.39
N SER A 100 0.32 -5.71 -9.79
CA SER A 100 0.27 -6.54 -8.59
C SER A 100 1.07 -5.93 -7.45
N PHE A 101 0.52 -5.99 -6.24
CA PHE A 101 1.14 -5.49 -5.02
C PHE A 101 1.18 -6.57 -3.95
N ASP A 102 2.37 -6.77 -3.38
CA ASP A 102 2.63 -7.79 -2.37
C ASP A 102 3.47 -7.21 -1.23
N ASN A 103 2.80 -6.86 -0.13
CA ASN A 103 3.44 -6.38 1.07
C ASN A 103 3.45 -7.46 2.16
N GLN A 104 4.64 -7.93 2.50
CA GLN A 104 4.92 -8.81 3.64
C GLN A 104 5.70 -8.09 4.74
N GLY A 105 6.24 -6.90 4.45
CA GLY A 105 6.99 -6.06 5.37
C GLY A 105 6.19 -4.88 5.92
N GLU A 106 6.86 -3.75 6.12
CA GLU A 106 6.21 -2.53 6.60
C GLU A 106 6.46 -1.37 5.64
N ILE A 107 5.39 -0.62 5.35
CA ILE A 107 5.43 0.62 4.58
C ILE A 107 4.85 1.72 5.47
N SER A 108 5.60 2.81 5.61
CA SER A 108 5.20 3.94 6.45
C SER A 108 5.47 5.30 5.77
N ALA A 109 4.53 6.22 5.88
CA ALA A 109 4.66 7.58 5.40
C ALA A 109 4.21 8.58 6.46
N ASN A 110 4.91 9.72 6.57
CA ASN A 110 4.51 10.82 7.44
C ASN A 110 3.44 11.74 6.82
N LYS A 111 3.18 11.60 5.51
CA LYS A 111 2.04 12.21 4.83
C LYS A 111 1.22 11.12 4.19
N ASP A 112 1.06 11.10 2.88
CA ASP A 112 0.10 10.21 2.21
C ASP A 112 0.75 8.94 1.65
N ILE A 113 -0.04 7.87 1.61
CA ILE A 113 0.28 6.68 0.83
C ILE A 113 -0.80 6.53 -0.25
N SER A 114 -0.38 6.55 -1.52
CA SER A 114 -1.26 6.29 -2.66
C SER A 114 -0.79 5.03 -3.38
N LEU A 115 -1.69 4.05 -3.50
CA LEU A 115 -1.48 2.80 -4.23
C LEU A 115 -2.50 2.69 -5.37
N MET A 116 -2.01 2.69 -6.60
CA MET A 116 -2.81 2.45 -7.80
C MET A 116 -2.49 1.06 -8.35
N LEU A 117 -3.52 0.22 -8.43
CA LEU A 117 -3.49 -1.13 -8.97
C LEU A 117 -4.18 -1.13 -10.33
N ASN A 118 -3.46 -1.54 -11.38
CA ASN A 118 -4.05 -1.68 -12.71
C ASN A 118 -4.72 -3.05 -12.93
N ASP A 119 -4.54 -3.98 -11.97
CA ASP A 119 -5.09 -5.33 -11.99
C ASP A 119 -5.55 -5.75 -10.58
N ASP A 120 -6.07 -6.96 -10.43
CA ASP A 120 -6.83 -7.37 -9.22
C ASP A 120 -5.96 -7.88 -8.05
N ALA A 121 -4.64 -7.90 -8.20
CA ALA A 121 -3.73 -8.61 -7.29
C ALA A 121 -3.21 -7.70 -6.16
N PHE A 122 -3.93 -7.69 -5.03
CA PHE A 122 -3.53 -7.02 -3.79
C PHE A 122 -3.32 -8.02 -2.64
N ILE A 123 -2.10 -8.06 -2.10
CA ILE A 123 -1.75 -8.86 -0.92
C ILE A 123 -1.04 -7.95 0.09
N ASN A 124 -1.58 -7.87 1.31
CA ASN A 124 -0.99 -7.10 2.40
C ASN A 124 -0.98 -7.90 3.71
N ASN A 125 -0.02 -8.82 3.84
CA ASN A 125 0.20 -9.56 5.08
C ASN A 125 1.06 -8.76 6.09
N GLY A 126 1.72 -7.72 5.60
CA GLY A 126 2.52 -6.78 6.38
C GLY A 126 1.68 -5.67 7.04
N LYS A 127 2.26 -4.48 7.14
CA LYS A 127 1.59 -3.25 7.60
C LYS A 127 1.78 -2.11 6.61
N ILE A 128 0.75 -1.29 6.47
CA ILE A 128 0.80 0.00 5.78
C ILE A 128 0.29 1.07 6.73
N LEU A 129 1.13 2.07 7.01
CA LEU A 129 0.90 3.10 8.03
C LEU A 129 1.07 4.49 7.42
N SER A 130 0.06 5.33 7.54
CA SER A 130 0.09 6.72 7.10
C SER A 130 -0.25 7.65 8.25
N GLN A 131 0.56 8.69 8.44
CA GLN A 131 0.25 9.76 9.39
C GLN A 131 -0.75 10.78 8.81
N ASN A 132 -1.15 10.65 7.54
CA ASN A 132 -2.29 11.36 6.96
C ASN A 132 -3.24 10.35 6.30
N ASP A 133 -3.29 10.30 4.96
CA ASP A 133 -4.25 9.45 4.24
C ASP A 133 -3.61 8.18 3.66
N ILE A 134 -4.39 7.12 3.57
CA ILE A 134 -4.11 5.98 2.68
C ILE A 134 -5.18 5.97 1.61
N GLN A 135 -4.77 6.00 0.35
CA GLN A 135 -5.62 5.85 -0.82
C GLN A 135 -5.21 4.59 -1.57
N ILE A 136 -6.13 3.65 -1.72
CA ILE A 136 -5.95 2.46 -2.57
C ILE A 136 -6.99 2.52 -3.69
N GLN A 137 -6.54 2.53 -4.93
CA GLN A 137 -7.41 2.50 -6.10
C GLN A 137 -7.07 1.30 -6.99
N ALA A 138 -8.06 0.46 -7.26
CA ALA A 138 -7.97 -0.60 -8.27
C ALA A 138 -8.78 -0.23 -9.52
N ASN A 139 -8.20 -0.43 -10.70
CA ASN A 139 -8.86 -0.18 -12.00
C ASN A 139 -9.79 -1.32 -12.45
N LYS A 140 -10.00 -2.32 -11.59
CA LYS A 140 -10.85 -3.49 -11.84
C LYS A 140 -11.47 -3.93 -10.51
N ASP A 141 -11.33 -5.19 -10.09
CA ASP A 141 -11.81 -5.70 -8.81
C ASP A 141 -10.74 -5.51 -7.73
N LEU A 142 -11.18 -5.40 -6.48
CA LEU A 142 -10.27 -5.37 -5.34
C LEU A 142 -10.79 -6.32 -4.26
N THR A 143 -9.93 -7.26 -3.85
CA THR A 143 -10.21 -8.14 -2.73
C THR A 143 -9.28 -7.87 -1.56
N LEU A 144 -9.84 -7.46 -0.43
CA LEU A 144 -9.12 -7.22 0.83
C LEU A 144 -9.13 -8.49 1.69
N ASN A 145 -8.14 -9.36 1.47
CA ASN A 145 -7.97 -10.57 2.27
C ASN A 145 -7.10 -10.37 3.52
N HIS A 146 -6.36 -9.27 3.63
CA HIS A 146 -5.55 -8.92 4.80
C HIS A 146 -5.49 -7.39 4.96
N GLY A 147 -6.02 -6.87 6.07
CA GLY A 147 -6.45 -5.47 6.23
C GLY A 147 -5.62 -4.60 7.18
N ASN A 148 -4.33 -4.88 7.37
CA ASN A 148 -3.45 -4.05 8.21
C ASN A 148 -3.11 -2.70 7.52
N LEU A 149 -4.10 -1.82 7.44
CA LEU A 149 -4.07 -0.51 6.80
C LEU A 149 -4.46 0.54 7.86
N TYR A 150 -3.54 1.43 8.21
CA TYR A 150 -3.75 2.40 9.30
C TYR A 150 -3.48 3.81 8.80
N ALA A 151 -4.53 4.63 8.69
CA ALA A 151 -4.44 6.02 8.26
C ALA A 151 -4.94 6.95 9.38
N GLN A 152 -4.14 7.93 9.77
CA GLN A 152 -4.54 8.84 10.85
C GLN A 152 -5.65 9.82 10.48
N ASN A 153 -5.80 10.13 9.19
CA ASN A 153 -6.87 11.00 8.71
C ASN A 153 -7.96 10.22 7.96
N LEU A 154 -7.67 9.67 6.79
CA LEU A 154 -8.64 8.90 6.00
C LEU A 154 -8.04 7.62 5.42
N LEU A 155 -8.75 6.51 5.60
CA LEU A 155 -8.53 5.30 4.80
C LEU A 155 -9.57 5.28 3.67
N HIS A 156 -9.12 5.55 2.46
CA HIS A 156 -9.95 5.57 1.26
C HIS A 156 -9.60 4.39 0.36
N ILE A 157 -10.60 3.55 0.07
CA ILE A 157 -10.44 2.39 -0.79
C ILE A 157 -11.46 2.45 -1.92
N LYS A 158 -10.94 2.45 -3.14
CA LYS A 158 -11.72 2.51 -4.36
C LYS A 158 -11.46 1.31 -5.25
N SER A 159 -12.52 0.68 -5.72
CA SER A 159 -12.51 -0.33 -6.78
C SER A 159 -13.31 0.20 -7.97
N LEU A 160 -12.92 -0.13 -9.21
CA LEU A 160 -13.73 0.26 -10.37
C LEU A 160 -14.96 -0.64 -10.51
N ASN A 161 -14.82 -1.91 -10.16
CA ASN A 161 -15.86 -2.92 -10.24
C ASN A 161 -16.23 -3.39 -8.83
N ASP A 162 -15.85 -4.60 -8.44
CA ASP A 162 -16.24 -5.18 -7.16
C ASP A 162 -15.20 -4.88 -6.08
N LEU A 163 -15.65 -4.45 -4.90
CA LEU A 163 -14.86 -4.36 -3.68
C LEU A 163 -15.29 -5.46 -2.71
N ASN A 164 -14.44 -6.48 -2.55
CA ASN A 164 -14.67 -7.61 -1.64
C ASN A 164 -13.87 -7.43 -0.35
N ILE A 165 -14.56 -7.22 0.77
CA ILE A 165 -13.95 -7.06 2.09
C ILE A 165 -14.09 -8.38 2.85
N ASN A 166 -13.10 -9.25 2.68
CA ASN A 166 -13.10 -10.61 3.24
C ASN A 166 -12.38 -10.70 4.59
N SER A 167 -11.65 -9.65 4.96
CA SER A 167 -10.88 -9.56 6.20
C SER A 167 -11.28 -8.34 7.02
N LYS A 168 -10.93 -8.39 8.30
CA LYS A 168 -11.15 -7.28 9.23
C LYS A 168 -10.49 -6.01 8.69
N LEU A 169 -11.29 -4.95 8.56
CA LEU A 169 -10.85 -3.62 8.15
C LEU A 169 -11.16 -2.65 9.29
N GLU A 170 -10.13 -2.12 9.93
CA GLU A 170 -10.29 -1.19 11.05
C GLU A 170 -9.43 0.04 10.82
N ASN A 171 -10.00 1.21 11.07
CA ASN A 171 -9.25 2.45 11.12
C ASN A 171 -9.73 3.27 12.31
N THR A 172 -8.80 3.82 13.10
CA THR A 172 -9.15 4.69 14.23
C THR A 172 -9.70 6.04 13.79
N SER A 173 -9.49 6.39 12.51
CA SER A 173 -10.11 7.54 11.84
C SER A 173 -11.21 7.08 10.87
N SER A 174 -11.60 7.94 9.93
CA SER A 174 -12.65 7.65 8.96
C SER A 174 -12.25 6.56 7.95
N ILE A 175 -13.25 5.86 7.43
CA ILE A 175 -13.14 4.92 6.31
C ILE A 175 -14.10 5.37 5.21
N GLU A 176 -13.62 5.42 3.98
CA GLU A 176 -14.42 5.65 2.78
C GLU A 176 -14.19 4.53 1.77
N LEU A 177 -15.29 3.94 1.29
CA LEU A 177 -15.31 2.80 0.38
C LEU A 177 -16.13 3.16 -0.86
N ASP A 178 -15.50 3.16 -2.03
CA ASP A 178 -16.15 3.42 -3.32
C ASP A 178 -16.01 2.23 -4.25
N ALA A 179 -17.11 1.77 -4.85
CA ALA A 179 -17.06 0.74 -5.89
C ALA A 179 -18.30 0.74 -6.76
N LYS A 180 -18.30 -0.05 -7.84
CA LYS A 180 -19.54 -0.41 -8.52
C LYS A 180 -20.41 -1.28 -7.61
N ASN A 181 -19.80 -2.30 -7.01
CA ASN A 181 -20.41 -3.16 -6.01
C ASN A 181 -19.52 -3.29 -4.77
N ILE A 182 -20.09 -3.22 -3.58
CA ILE A 182 -19.38 -3.44 -2.32
C ILE A 182 -19.95 -4.68 -1.64
N TYR A 183 -19.08 -5.65 -1.34
CA TYR A 183 -19.40 -6.88 -0.62
C TYR A 183 -18.63 -6.93 0.69
N VAL A 184 -19.36 -6.77 1.80
CA VAL A 184 -18.79 -6.79 3.15
C VAL A 184 -19.03 -8.16 3.76
N LYS A 185 -17.97 -8.97 3.85
CA LYS A 185 -18.01 -10.34 4.38
C LYS A 185 -17.29 -10.47 5.73
N ASN A 186 -16.75 -9.37 6.25
CA ASN A 186 -16.08 -9.31 7.53
C ASN A 186 -16.29 -7.92 8.19
N LEU A 187 -15.80 -7.75 9.41
CA LEU A 187 -15.91 -6.50 10.16
C LEU A 187 -15.26 -5.33 9.39
N VAL A 188 -16.03 -4.24 9.23
CA VAL A 188 -15.51 -2.92 8.89
C VAL A 188 -15.84 -1.98 10.03
N ALA A 189 -14.82 -1.42 10.69
CA ALA A 189 -15.00 -0.52 11.82
C ALA A 189 -14.21 0.77 11.67
N SER A 190 -14.90 1.90 11.76
CA SER A 190 -14.30 3.22 11.81
C SER A 190 -14.42 3.84 13.21
N GLY A 191 -13.33 4.45 13.68
CA GLY A 191 -13.34 5.28 14.89
C GLY A 191 -13.96 6.66 14.70
N LYS A 192 -14.31 7.05 13.46
CA LYS A 192 -15.02 8.28 13.11
C LYS A 192 -16.15 7.94 12.13
N GLU A 193 -16.10 8.46 10.91
CA GLU A 193 -17.12 8.29 9.89
C GLU A 193 -16.85 7.05 9.04
N LEU A 194 -17.90 6.29 8.74
CA LEU A 194 -17.88 5.17 7.81
C LEU A 194 -18.79 5.48 6.63
N ASN A 195 -18.20 5.76 5.47
CA ASN A 195 -18.93 6.05 4.24
C ASN A 195 -18.75 4.89 3.24
N LEU A 196 -19.86 4.31 2.78
CA LEU A 196 -19.89 3.31 1.72
C LEU A 196 -20.72 3.85 0.56
N HIS A 197 -20.10 3.93 -0.61
CA HIS A 197 -20.74 4.36 -1.84
C HIS A 197 -20.57 3.28 -2.91
N ALA A 198 -21.66 2.56 -3.19
CA ALA A 198 -21.74 1.62 -4.29
C ALA A 198 -22.61 2.20 -5.41
N ASP A 199 -22.17 2.16 -6.66
CA ASP A 199 -23.01 2.60 -7.78
C ASP A 199 -24.26 1.71 -7.93
N GLU A 200 -24.09 0.39 -7.78
CA GLU A 200 -25.14 -0.60 -7.95
C GLU A 200 -25.50 -1.28 -6.62
N ASN A 201 -24.67 -2.23 -6.14
CA ASN A 201 -25.03 -3.09 -5.02
C ASN A 201 -24.12 -2.87 -3.81
N LEU A 202 -24.73 -2.68 -2.64
CA LEU A 202 -24.07 -2.82 -1.35
C LEU A 202 -24.65 -4.03 -0.63
N VAL A 203 -23.83 -5.05 -0.39
CA VAL A 203 -24.20 -6.25 0.35
C VAL A 203 -23.39 -6.31 1.64
N ASN A 204 -24.08 -6.25 2.78
CA ASN A 204 -23.48 -6.47 4.09
C ASN A 204 -23.89 -7.81 4.67
N ASP A 205 -22.94 -8.75 4.71
CA ASP A 205 -23.07 -10.06 5.36
C ASP A 205 -22.38 -10.10 6.73
N ALA A 206 -21.85 -8.97 7.21
CA ALA A 206 -21.04 -8.88 8.42
C ALA A 206 -21.38 -7.64 9.28
N TYR A 207 -20.42 -7.13 10.04
CA TYR A 207 -20.63 -6.03 10.97
C TYR A 207 -20.02 -4.75 10.39
N LEU A 208 -20.85 -3.73 10.19
CA LEU A 208 -20.41 -2.36 9.95
C LEU A 208 -20.52 -1.58 11.25
N PHE A 209 -19.44 -0.89 11.61
CA PHE A 209 -19.37 -0.07 12.82
C PHE A 209 -18.81 1.31 12.51
N SER A 210 -19.48 2.34 13.02
CA SER A 210 -18.96 3.69 13.05
C SER A 210 -19.13 4.29 14.45
N ASN A 211 -18.08 4.91 14.98
CA ASN A 211 -18.21 5.71 16.20
C ASN A 211 -18.76 7.13 15.94
N GLY A 212 -18.77 7.56 14.67
CA GLY A 212 -19.49 8.72 14.12
C GLY A 212 -20.65 8.30 13.22
N ASP A 213 -20.91 9.01 12.13
CA ASP A 213 -21.99 8.61 11.22
C ASP A 213 -21.57 7.45 10.30
N LEU A 214 -22.50 6.50 10.13
CA LEU A 214 -22.45 5.48 9.08
C LEU A 214 -23.36 5.91 7.93
N ARG A 215 -22.79 6.14 6.74
CA ARG A 215 -23.53 6.45 5.52
C ARG A 215 -23.34 5.35 4.50
N ALA A 216 -24.44 4.79 4.02
CA ALA A 216 -24.47 3.76 2.99
C ALA A 216 -25.34 4.22 1.83
N GLN A 217 -24.75 4.34 0.64
CA GLN A 217 -25.44 4.73 -0.59
C GLN A 217 -25.23 3.64 -1.63
N ALA A 218 -26.35 3.15 -2.19
CA ALA A 218 -26.37 2.18 -3.26
C ALA A 218 -27.70 2.25 -4.01
N THR A 219 -27.74 1.76 -5.25
CA THR A 219 -29.01 1.50 -5.94
C THR A 219 -29.79 0.41 -5.20
N THR A 220 -29.10 -0.66 -4.79
CA THR A 220 -29.65 -1.74 -3.97
C THR A 220 -28.77 -1.97 -2.75
N LEU A 221 -29.38 -1.92 -1.56
CA LEU A 221 -28.73 -2.24 -0.30
C LEU A 221 -29.36 -3.49 0.29
N THR A 222 -28.56 -4.54 0.46
CA THR A 222 -28.93 -5.78 1.16
C THR A 222 -28.12 -5.87 2.45
N ASN A 223 -28.80 -5.79 3.59
CA ASN A 223 -28.17 -5.98 4.89
C ASN A 223 -28.64 -7.30 5.52
N ASN A 224 -27.78 -8.30 5.49
CA ASN A 224 -27.99 -9.62 6.08
C ASN A 224 -27.46 -9.72 7.52
N SER A 225 -26.87 -8.64 8.05
CA SER A 225 -26.30 -8.59 9.40
C SER A 225 -26.47 -7.20 10.02
N THR A 226 -25.42 -6.57 10.58
CA THR A 226 -25.57 -5.41 11.47
C THR A 226 -24.92 -4.15 10.92
N PHE A 227 -25.66 -3.04 11.01
CA PHE A 227 -25.15 -1.67 10.97
C PHE A 227 -25.18 -1.11 12.39
N ASN A 228 -24.06 -0.57 12.87
CA ASN A 228 -23.94 0.06 14.17
C ASN A 228 -23.24 1.41 14.08
#